data_AF-A0A9W4D7Q3-F1
#
_entry.id   AF-A0A9W4D7Q3-F1
#
_cell.length_a   1.000
_cell.length_b   1.000
_cell.length_c   1.000
_cell.angle_alpha   90.00
_cell.angle_beta   90.00
_cell.angle_gamma   90.00
#
_symmetry.space_group_name_H-M   'P 1'
#
loop_
_entity.id
_entity.type
_entity.pdbx_description
1 polymer ?
#
loop_
_entity_poly.entity_id
_entity_poly.type
_entity_poly.pdbx_seq_one_letter_code
_entity_poly.pdbx_strand_id
1 'polypeptide(L)'
;MENLKQALSGELEGSVFENVIGFWDKYFDSKRIKVERDGLTKKFAELSAEPKFQFPAIPTEDAVWRWMHVIENDLIKAYRNATDSITNVAASTAEERVVLAFTGAQFHTLAVGKSIGNQSKRQVDYFIKSRNLPIEDLYHWRDILVVGELTVSSSKVSRQMFLQLSVYMREVFMAQPLRRFVHGFILFEKDLQLWLRDLSGPYSCSCIDIGESLEKLVHVLVTYMLMNDEELGLDTKVKYEGENMIVHLQVPGSKETRKFILDPVQISQQKAYLCRGTSCYKDRNLSCVVKFSWRICDGLSEIELL
;
A
#
# COMPACT_ATOMS: atom_id res chain seq x y z
N MET A 1 16.64 13.58 -8.23
CA MET A 1 16.00 12.25 -8.43
C MET A 1 17.06 11.25 -8.86
N GLU A 2 17.87 11.58 -9.87
CA GLU A 2 18.91 10.69 -10.39
C GLU A 2 19.93 10.20 -9.35
N ASN A 3 20.48 11.09 -8.51
CA ASN A 3 21.42 10.68 -7.45
C ASN A 3 20.82 9.68 -6.46
N LEU A 4 19.51 9.78 -6.17
CA LEU A 4 18.82 8.84 -5.28
C LEU A 4 18.63 7.49 -5.99
N LYS A 5 18.21 7.50 -7.26
CA LYS A 5 18.10 6.27 -8.07
C LYS A 5 19.44 5.55 -8.20
N GLN A 6 20.53 6.30 -8.37
CA GLN A 6 21.88 5.74 -8.46
C GLN A 6 22.31 5.08 -7.14
N ALA A 7 22.09 5.75 -6.00
CA ALA A 7 22.35 5.18 -4.68
C ALA A 7 21.52 3.91 -4.43
N LEU A 8 20.22 3.95 -4.74
CA LEU A 8 19.32 2.79 -4.65
C LEU A 8 19.76 1.64 -5.56
N SER A 9 20.29 1.94 -6.75
CA SER A 9 20.78 0.93 -7.67
C SER A 9 21.87 0.07 -7.03
N GLY A 10 22.80 0.69 -6.30
CA GLY A 10 23.85 -0.01 -5.58
C GLY A 10 23.34 -0.72 -4.33
N GLU A 11 22.45 -0.10 -3.55
CA GLU A 11 21.87 -0.73 -2.36
C GLU A 11 21.03 -1.97 -2.68
N LEU A 12 20.35 -1.99 -3.82
CA LEU A 12 19.46 -3.08 -4.24
C LEU A 12 20.20 -4.22 -4.94
N GLU A 13 21.48 -4.08 -5.24
CA GLU A 13 22.24 -5.12 -5.93
C GLU A 13 22.26 -6.41 -5.10
N GLY A 14 21.83 -7.52 -5.72
CA GLY A 14 21.73 -8.83 -5.05
C GLY A 14 20.62 -8.97 -4.00
N SER A 15 19.74 -7.98 -3.83
CA SER A 15 18.70 -7.96 -2.78
C SER A 15 17.28 -7.79 -3.32
N VAL A 16 17.10 -8.01 -4.63
CA VAL A 16 15.79 -7.97 -5.32
C VAL A 16 15.41 -9.39 -5.69
N PHE A 17 14.21 -9.82 -5.32
CA PHE A 17 13.73 -11.19 -5.61
C PHE A 17 12.52 -11.13 -6.55
N GLU A 18 12.71 -11.53 -7.80
CA GLU A 18 11.64 -11.56 -8.78
C GLU A 18 11.03 -12.96 -8.89
N ASN A 19 9.78 -13.05 -9.37
CA ASN A 19 9.09 -14.31 -9.62
C ASN A 19 8.96 -15.21 -8.37
N VAL A 20 8.68 -14.60 -7.21
CA VAL A 20 8.55 -15.35 -5.96
C VAL A 20 7.31 -16.26 -6.00
N ILE A 21 7.54 -17.55 -5.79
CA ILE A 21 6.49 -18.58 -5.78
C ILE A 21 5.54 -18.34 -4.59
N GLY A 22 4.23 -18.46 -4.82
CA GLY A 22 3.19 -18.28 -3.80
C GLY A 22 2.89 -16.81 -3.46
N PHE A 23 3.51 -15.83 -4.13
CA PHE A 23 3.22 -14.41 -3.93
C PHE A 23 1.74 -14.09 -4.13
N TRP A 24 1.18 -14.53 -5.25
CA TRP A 24 -0.23 -14.29 -5.58
C TRP A 24 -1.15 -14.88 -4.53
N ASP A 25 -0.95 -16.14 -4.16
CA ASP A 25 -1.78 -16.83 -3.17
C ASP A 25 -1.72 -16.14 -1.80
N LYS A 26 -0.53 -15.67 -1.40
CA LYS A 26 -0.31 -15.01 -0.12
C LYS A 26 -0.98 -13.64 -0.03
N TYR A 27 -0.87 -12.81 -1.06
CA TYR A 27 -1.27 -11.40 -1.00
C TYR A 27 -2.56 -11.09 -1.75
N PHE A 28 -2.88 -11.83 -2.80
CA PHE A 28 -4.01 -11.57 -3.69
C PHE A 28 -5.10 -12.64 -3.63
N ASP A 29 -4.87 -13.77 -2.93
CA ASP A 29 -5.87 -14.81 -2.69
C ASP A 29 -6.35 -14.95 -1.22
N SER A 30 -6.42 -13.82 -0.51
CA SER A 30 -6.95 -13.78 0.87
C SER A 30 -8.38 -14.32 0.94
N LYS A 31 -8.58 -15.37 1.75
CA LYS A 31 -9.90 -15.96 2.01
C LYS A 31 -10.88 -14.97 2.63
N ARG A 32 -10.37 -13.99 3.38
CA ARG A 32 -11.16 -12.98 4.09
C ARG A 32 -12.01 -12.15 3.14
N ILE A 33 -11.45 -11.79 1.98
CA ILE A 33 -12.07 -10.88 1.00
C ILE A 33 -12.63 -11.61 -0.22
N LYS A 34 -12.53 -12.93 -0.23
CA LYS A 34 -12.78 -13.75 -1.43
C LYS A 34 -14.18 -13.55 -1.99
N VAL A 35 -15.20 -13.54 -1.13
CA VAL A 35 -16.60 -13.44 -1.57
C VAL A 35 -16.86 -12.10 -2.26
N GLU A 36 -16.46 -11.00 -1.64
CA GLU A 36 -16.63 -9.65 -2.17
C GLU A 36 -15.80 -9.44 -3.44
N ARG A 37 -14.54 -9.89 -3.43
CA ARG A 37 -13.62 -9.78 -4.55
C ARG A 37 -14.11 -10.57 -5.76
N ASP A 38 -14.52 -11.82 -5.57
CA ASP A 38 -15.02 -12.68 -6.65
C ASP A 38 -16.36 -12.13 -7.18
N GLY A 39 -17.21 -11.61 -6.29
CA GLY A 39 -18.46 -10.93 -6.66
C GLY A 39 -18.22 -9.69 -7.54
N LEU A 40 -17.28 -8.83 -7.17
CA LEU A 40 -16.89 -7.65 -7.95
C LEU A 40 -16.24 -8.03 -9.28
N THR A 41 -15.37 -9.04 -9.30
CA THR A 41 -14.69 -9.51 -10.51
C THR A 41 -15.70 -10.12 -11.49
N LYS A 42 -16.66 -10.91 -10.99
CA LYS A 42 -17.78 -11.40 -11.80
C LYS A 42 -18.62 -10.24 -12.33
N LYS A 43 -18.92 -9.24 -11.50
CA LYS A 43 -19.69 -8.07 -11.93
C LYS A 43 -18.97 -7.28 -13.01
N PHE A 44 -17.65 -7.16 -12.92
CA PHE A 44 -16.84 -6.57 -13.98
C PHE A 44 -16.95 -7.37 -15.28
N ALA A 45 -16.87 -8.70 -15.24
CA ALA A 45 -17.01 -9.53 -16.44
C ALA A 45 -18.36 -9.28 -17.16
N GLU A 46 -19.46 -9.10 -16.41
CA GLU A 46 -20.77 -8.73 -16.97
C GLU A 46 -20.78 -7.35 -17.65
N LEU A 47 -20.01 -6.40 -17.11
CA LEU A 47 -19.98 -5.00 -17.59
C LEU A 47 -18.86 -4.74 -18.62
N SER A 48 -17.92 -5.68 -18.78
CA SER A 48 -16.70 -5.53 -19.57
C SER A 48 -16.95 -5.23 -21.05
N ALA A 49 -18.13 -5.59 -21.57
CA ALA A 49 -18.54 -5.28 -22.93
C ALA A 49 -18.88 -3.78 -23.14
N GLU A 50 -19.24 -3.05 -22.08
CA GLU A 50 -19.57 -1.63 -22.20
C GLU A 50 -18.30 -0.81 -22.49
N PRO A 51 -18.35 0.18 -23.39
CA PRO A 51 -17.17 0.93 -23.82
C PRO A 51 -16.36 1.58 -22.68
N LYS A 52 -17.03 2.02 -21.60
CA LYS A 52 -16.37 2.65 -20.46
C LYS A 52 -15.54 1.70 -19.59
N PHE A 53 -15.81 0.39 -19.66
CA PHE A 53 -15.07 -0.65 -18.93
C PHE A 53 -13.96 -1.28 -19.76
N GLN A 54 -13.88 -0.99 -21.06
CA GLN A 54 -12.79 -1.46 -21.91
C GLN A 54 -11.48 -0.75 -21.54
N PHE A 55 -10.42 -1.54 -21.44
CA PHE A 55 -9.08 -1.00 -21.21
C PHE A 55 -8.64 -0.15 -22.42
N PRO A 56 -7.96 0.99 -22.22
CA PRO A 56 -7.56 1.87 -23.31
C PRO A 56 -6.62 1.16 -24.29
N ALA A 57 -6.89 1.33 -25.60
CA ALA A 57 -6.05 0.76 -26.66
C ALA A 57 -4.62 1.31 -26.64
N ILE A 58 -4.46 2.58 -26.27
CA ILE A 58 -3.17 3.21 -25.98
C ILE A 58 -3.17 3.56 -24.49
N PRO A 59 -2.48 2.78 -23.64
CA PRO A 59 -2.55 2.91 -22.19
C PRO A 59 -1.64 4.03 -21.68
N THR A 60 -1.89 5.28 -22.12
CA THR A 60 -1.25 6.45 -21.51
C THR A 60 -1.63 6.55 -20.04
N GLU A 61 -0.76 7.13 -19.21
CA GLU A 61 -0.99 7.29 -17.76
C GLU A 61 -2.38 7.88 -17.45
N ASP A 62 -2.74 8.95 -18.15
CA ASP A 62 -4.02 9.64 -18.02
C ASP A 62 -5.21 8.80 -18.53
N ALA A 63 -5.05 7.98 -19.58
CA ALA A 63 -6.10 7.07 -20.05
C ALA A 63 -6.33 5.91 -19.07
N VAL A 64 -5.25 5.30 -18.60
CA VAL A 64 -5.29 4.22 -17.60
C VAL A 64 -5.90 4.73 -16.29
N TRP A 65 -5.50 5.93 -15.85
CA TRP A 65 -6.07 6.58 -14.68
C TRP A 65 -7.59 6.76 -14.79
N ARG A 66 -8.09 7.31 -15.92
CA ARG A 66 -9.53 7.46 -16.13
C ARG A 66 -10.26 6.12 -16.06
N TRP A 67 -9.69 5.08 -16.66
CA TRP A 67 -10.26 3.73 -16.59
C TRP A 67 -10.31 3.20 -15.15
N MET A 68 -9.23 3.33 -14.38
CA MET A 68 -9.21 2.95 -12.96
C MET A 68 -10.26 3.73 -12.13
N HIS A 69 -10.50 4.99 -12.48
CA HIS A 69 -11.53 5.81 -11.84
C HIS A 69 -12.96 5.33 -12.17
N VAL A 70 -13.21 4.86 -13.39
CA VAL A 70 -14.47 4.18 -13.75
C VAL A 70 -14.64 2.91 -12.92
N ILE A 71 -13.60 2.08 -12.79
CA ILE A 71 -13.64 0.88 -11.93
C ILE A 71 -13.95 1.27 -10.47
N GLU A 72 -13.34 2.31 -9.93
CA GLU A 72 -13.61 2.73 -8.55
C GLU A 72 -15.06 3.18 -8.34
N ASN A 73 -15.59 4.04 -9.23
CA ASN A 73 -16.90 4.64 -9.01
C ASN A 73 -18.06 3.76 -9.48
N ASP A 74 -17.94 3.22 -10.69
CA ASP A 74 -19.06 2.57 -11.37
C ASP A 74 -19.13 1.06 -11.08
N LEU A 75 -18.03 0.46 -10.62
CA LEU A 75 -18.01 -0.93 -10.15
C LEU A 75 -17.95 -0.98 -8.62
N ILE A 76 -16.86 -0.50 -8.02
CA ILE A 76 -16.58 -0.72 -6.59
C ILE A 76 -17.59 0.01 -5.68
N LYS A 77 -17.78 1.33 -5.89
CA LYS A 77 -18.73 2.12 -5.07
C LYS A 77 -20.19 1.75 -5.34
N ALA A 78 -20.54 1.44 -6.60
CA ALA A 78 -21.89 1.00 -6.95
C ALA A 78 -22.26 -0.33 -6.27
N TYR A 79 -21.33 -1.30 -6.25
CA TYR A 79 -21.50 -2.58 -5.56
C TYR A 79 -21.73 -2.41 -4.06
N ARG A 80 -21.02 -1.45 -3.43
CA ARG A 80 -21.20 -1.09 -2.02
C ARG A 80 -22.65 -0.65 -1.74
N ASN A 81 -23.14 0.31 -2.51
CA ASN A 81 -24.47 0.89 -2.30
C ASN A 81 -25.58 -0.16 -2.48
N ALA A 82 -25.41 -1.07 -3.45
CA ALA A 82 -26.30 -2.20 -3.64
C ALA A 82 -26.30 -3.15 -2.43
N THR A 83 -25.13 -3.44 -1.86
CA THR A 83 -25.02 -4.30 -0.67
C THR A 83 -25.61 -3.64 0.57
N ASP A 84 -25.31 -2.34 0.79
CA ASP A 84 -25.81 -1.56 1.92
C ASP A 84 -27.35 -1.43 1.89
N SER A 85 -27.93 -1.24 0.70
CA SER A 85 -29.39 -1.20 0.53
C SER A 85 -30.07 -2.55 0.81
N ILE A 86 -29.46 -3.67 0.41
CA ILE A 86 -29.98 -5.01 0.71
C ILE A 86 -29.90 -5.31 2.21
N THR A 87 -28.80 -4.93 2.89
CA THR A 87 -28.64 -5.13 4.33
C THR A 87 -29.66 -4.35 5.17
N ASN A 88 -30.08 -3.17 4.73
CA ASN A 88 -31.11 -2.39 5.43
C ASN A 88 -32.51 -3.02 5.34
N VAL A 89 -32.74 -3.94 4.39
CA VAL A 89 -34.02 -4.66 4.21
C VAL A 89 -34.02 -6.02 4.92
N ALA A 90 -32.86 -6.66 5.09
CA ALA A 90 -32.73 -8.04 5.52
C ALA A 90 -32.20 -8.23 6.97
N ALA A 91 -32.44 -7.26 7.87
CA ALA A 91 -32.02 -7.33 9.28
C ALA A 91 -32.84 -8.37 10.09
N SER A 92 -32.72 -9.66 9.75
CA SER A 92 -33.21 -10.77 10.56
C SER A 92 -32.55 -12.11 10.15
N THR A 93 -31.24 -12.25 10.38
CA THR A 93 -30.58 -13.50 10.83
C THR A 93 -29.08 -13.23 10.96
N ALA A 94 -28.58 -13.35 12.18
CA ALA A 94 -27.19 -13.08 12.54
C ALA A 94 -26.35 -14.34 12.39
N GLU A 95 -25.82 -14.61 11.19
CA GLU A 95 -24.66 -15.49 11.01
C GLU A 95 -23.94 -15.11 9.70
N GLU A 96 -22.75 -14.53 9.86
CA GLU A 96 -21.66 -14.37 8.89
C GLU A 96 -21.89 -13.60 7.57
N ARG A 97 -22.18 -12.29 7.64
CA ARG A 97 -21.86 -11.37 6.51
C ARG A 97 -21.26 -10.07 7.02
N VAL A 98 -19.95 -10.08 7.23
CA VAL A 98 -19.18 -8.85 7.47
C VAL A 98 -19.08 -8.12 6.14
N VAL A 99 -19.85 -7.05 5.94
CA VAL A 99 -19.62 -6.15 4.82
C VAL A 99 -18.25 -5.51 5.00
N LEU A 100 -17.28 -5.93 4.19
CA LEU A 100 -15.94 -5.40 4.24
C LEU A 100 -15.92 -3.94 3.79
N ALA A 101 -15.51 -3.05 4.70
CA ALA A 101 -15.32 -1.65 4.37
C ALA A 101 -14.12 -1.46 3.44
N PHE A 102 -14.32 -0.72 2.35
CA PHE A 102 -13.22 -0.30 1.49
C PHE A 102 -12.28 0.65 2.24
N THR A 103 -11.00 0.31 2.31
CA THR A 103 -10.02 0.99 3.17
C THR A 103 -9.40 2.22 2.50
N GLY A 104 -9.44 2.30 1.16
CA GLY A 104 -8.77 3.36 0.42
C GLY A 104 -9.58 4.01 -0.71
N ALA A 105 -9.07 5.12 -1.22
CA ALA A 105 -9.50 5.76 -2.45
C ALA A 105 -8.29 5.95 -3.37
N GLN A 106 -8.49 5.85 -4.68
CA GLN A 106 -7.41 5.90 -5.67
C GLN A 106 -7.13 7.36 -6.04
N PHE A 107 -5.87 7.69 -6.33
CA PHE A 107 -5.41 9.03 -6.70
C PHE A 107 -4.26 8.97 -7.72
N HIS A 108 -4.06 10.09 -8.44
CA HIS A 108 -2.93 10.34 -9.32
C HIS A 108 -2.49 11.82 -9.19
N THR A 109 -1.28 12.14 -9.64
CA THR A 109 -0.69 13.48 -9.45
C THR A 109 -0.44 14.29 -10.73
N LEU A 110 -0.92 13.86 -11.91
CA LEU A 110 -0.64 14.54 -13.20
C LEU A 110 -1.08 16.01 -13.31
N ALA A 111 -1.96 16.52 -12.44
CA ALA A 111 -2.30 17.93 -12.49
C ALA A 111 -1.10 18.79 -12.04
N VAL A 112 -0.75 19.80 -12.85
CA VAL A 112 0.35 20.74 -12.58
C VAL A 112 0.27 21.25 -11.14
N GLY A 113 1.35 21.04 -10.37
CA GLY A 113 1.45 21.48 -8.97
C GLY A 113 1.01 20.45 -7.91
N LYS A 114 0.54 19.26 -8.30
CA LYS A 114 0.25 18.18 -7.35
C LYS A 114 1.49 17.31 -7.15
N SER A 115 2.03 17.33 -5.94
CA SER A 115 3.16 16.50 -5.54
C SER A 115 2.94 16.00 -4.13
N ILE A 116 3.38 14.78 -3.84
CA ILE A 116 3.25 14.17 -2.52
C ILE A 116 4.41 14.59 -1.64
N GLY A 117 4.10 14.98 -0.40
CA GLY A 117 5.06 15.27 0.66
C GLY A 117 5.48 16.73 0.76
N ASN A 118 5.80 17.17 1.98
CA ASN A 118 6.27 18.53 2.26
C ASN A 118 7.78 18.71 2.00
N GLN A 119 8.60 17.71 2.36
CA GLN A 119 10.07 17.79 2.25
C GLN A 119 10.58 17.22 0.91
N SER A 120 10.01 16.11 0.45
CA SER A 120 10.36 15.41 -0.79
C SER A 120 9.17 15.39 -1.74
N LYS A 121 8.85 16.54 -2.34
CA LYS A 121 7.79 16.64 -3.36
C LYS A 121 8.06 15.69 -4.52
N ARG A 122 7.15 14.73 -4.76
CA ARG A 122 7.20 13.81 -5.91
C ARG A 122 5.88 13.77 -6.66
N GLN A 123 5.99 13.68 -7.98
CA GLN A 123 4.91 13.18 -8.82
C GLN A 123 4.92 11.65 -8.69
N VAL A 124 3.73 11.09 -8.49
CA VAL A 124 3.43 9.66 -8.41
C VAL A 124 2.26 9.39 -9.35
N ASP A 125 2.45 8.44 -10.26
CA ASP A 125 1.48 8.13 -11.31
C ASP A 125 0.19 7.56 -10.72
N TYR A 126 0.33 6.69 -9.72
CA TYR A 126 -0.81 6.07 -9.04
C TYR A 126 -0.54 5.86 -7.56
N PHE A 127 -1.54 6.13 -6.71
CA PHE A 127 -1.49 5.71 -5.32
C PHE A 127 -2.89 5.50 -4.73
N ILE A 128 -2.98 4.63 -3.73
CA ILE A 128 -4.19 4.46 -2.89
C ILE A 128 -3.90 5.12 -1.55
N LYS A 129 -4.85 5.87 -1.01
CA LYS A 129 -4.76 6.48 0.34
C LYS A 129 -5.94 6.10 1.21
N SER A 130 -5.78 6.16 2.53
CA SER A 130 -6.87 5.89 3.48
C SER A 130 -8.04 6.89 3.34
N ARG A 131 -9.28 6.41 3.44
CA ARG A 131 -10.50 7.24 3.36
C ARG A 131 -10.78 8.06 4.61
N ASN A 132 -10.22 7.68 5.76
CA ASN A 132 -10.61 8.21 7.07
C ASN A 132 -9.89 9.49 7.47
N LEU A 133 -9.20 10.16 6.54
CA LEU A 133 -8.38 11.34 6.83
C LEU A 133 -8.94 12.60 6.16
N PRO A 134 -8.85 13.79 6.81
CA PRO A 134 -9.37 15.04 6.28
C PRO A 134 -8.78 15.36 4.90
N ILE A 135 -9.63 15.87 4.00
CA ILE A 135 -9.26 16.19 2.60
C ILE A 135 -8.23 17.32 2.52
N GLU A 136 -8.04 18.13 3.56
CA GLU A 136 -7.14 19.29 3.50
C GLU A 136 -5.65 18.90 3.39
N ASP A 137 -5.27 17.69 3.82
CA ASP A 137 -3.92 17.10 3.67
C ASP A 137 -3.85 16.12 2.48
N LEU A 138 -4.38 16.50 1.31
CA LEU A 138 -4.62 15.60 0.17
C LEU A 138 -3.43 14.70 -0.27
N TYR A 139 -2.17 15.08 0.02
CA TYR A 139 -0.97 14.48 -0.57
C TYR A 139 0.20 14.30 0.43
N HIS A 140 0.01 13.60 1.55
CA HIS A 140 1.10 13.23 2.46
C HIS A 140 1.46 11.74 2.39
N TRP A 141 2.76 11.41 2.39
CA TRP A 141 3.28 10.03 2.33
C TRP A 141 2.81 9.12 3.48
N ARG A 142 2.41 9.74 4.61
CA ARG A 142 1.83 9.05 5.79
C ARG A 142 0.51 8.35 5.48
N ASP A 143 -0.23 8.85 4.48
CA ASP A 143 -1.61 8.43 4.25
C ASP A 143 -1.72 7.42 3.10
N ILE A 144 -0.59 7.12 2.45
CA ILE A 144 -0.48 6.27 1.27
C ILE A 144 -0.39 4.79 1.66
N LEU A 145 -1.25 3.99 1.05
CA LEU A 145 -1.39 2.56 1.28
C LEU A 145 -0.72 1.74 0.17
N VAL A 146 -0.81 2.17 -1.09
CA VAL A 146 -0.26 1.48 -2.26
C VAL A 146 0.31 2.52 -3.22
N VAL A 147 1.39 2.20 -3.91
CA VAL A 147 2.00 3.06 -4.95
C VAL A 147 2.11 2.32 -6.29
N GLY A 148 1.92 3.00 -7.40
CA GLY A 148 2.03 2.42 -8.74
C GLY A 148 2.79 3.33 -9.69
N GLU A 149 3.52 2.71 -10.61
CA GLU A 149 4.18 3.38 -11.74
C GLU A 149 3.52 2.91 -13.04
N LEU A 150 3.19 3.83 -13.94
CA LEU A 150 2.47 3.56 -15.18
C LEU A 150 3.31 3.94 -16.39
N THR A 151 3.32 3.10 -17.44
CA THR A 151 4.02 3.45 -18.67
C THR A 151 3.50 2.79 -19.93
N VAL A 152 3.87 3.39 -21.06
CA VAL A 152 3.55 2.94 -22.41
C VAL A 152 4.72 2.22 -23.09
N SER A 153 5.85 1.98 -22.41
CA SER A 153 7.08 1.43 -23.03
C SER A 153 7.42 0.00 -22.56
N SER A 154 7.79 -0.87 -23.50
CA SER A 154 7.80 -2.34 -23.32
C SER A 154 9.06 -3.07 -22.84
N SER A 155 10.26 -2.47 -22.65
CA SER A 155 11.41 -3.29 -22.17
C SER A 155 12.61 -2.57 -21.52
N LYS A 156 13.19 -1.53 -22.14
CA LYS A 156 14.40 -0.86 -21.57
C LYS A 156 14.12 0.00 -20.33
N VAL A 157 12.84 0.23 -20.05
CA VAL A 157 12.34 1.12 -18.99
C VAL A 157 12.15 0.36 -17.66
N SER A 158 12.12 -0.98 -17.68
CA SER A 158 11.84 -1.83 -16.50
C SER A 158 12.69 -1.49 -15.27
N ARG A 159 14.03 -1.41 -15.41
CA ARG A 159 14.91 -1.07 -14.27
C ARG A 159 14.69 0.37 -13.78
N GLN A 160 14.47 1.32 -14.68
CA GLN A 160 14.22 2.72 -14.29
C GLN A 160 12.89 2.87 -13.55
N MET A 161 11.85 2.15 -13.99
CA MET A 161 10.55 2.13 -13.32
C MET A 161 10.63 1.44 -11.98
N PHE A 162 11.32 0.31 -11.91
CA PHE A 162 11.56 -0.36 -10.64
C PHE A 162 12.31 0.54 -9.65
N LEU A 163 13.32 1.29 -10.10
CA LEU A 163 14.01 2.28 -9.27
C LEU A 163 13.09 3.44 -8.87
N GLN A 164 12.20 3.89 -9.76
CA GLN A 164 11.22 4.92 -9.47
C GLN A 164 10.19 4.46 -8.42
N LEU A 165 9.59 3.29 -8.63
CA LEU A 165 8.71 2.63 -7.66
C LEU A 165 9.42 2.44 -6.32
N SER A 166 10.68 2.01 -6.35
CA SER A 166 11.51 1.90 -5.14
C SER A 166 11.67 3.24 -4.44
N VAL A 167 11.88 4.35 -5.15
CA VAL A 167 11.87 5.68 -4.54
C VAL A 167 10.54 5.93 -3.81
N TYR A 168 9.38 5.67 -4.44
CA TYR A 168 8.09 5.88 -3.78
C TYR A 168 7.91 5.01 -2.54
N MET A 169 8.24 3.71 -2.65
CA MET A 169 8.15 2.79 -1.53
C MET A 169 9.05 3.21 -0.36
N ARG A 170 10.25 3.75 -0.66
CA ARG A 170 11.13 4.33 0.35
C ARG A 170 10.51 5.55 1.03
N GLU A 171 9.90 6.47 0.28
CA GLU A 171 9.23 7.64 0.87
C GLU A 171 8.04 7.23 1.76
N VAL A 172 7.27 6.20 1.36
CA VAL A 172 6.22 5.61 2.21
C VAL A 172 6.81 5.10 3.52
N PHE A 173 7.88 4.29 3.47
CA PHE A 173 8.55 3.79 4.69
C PHE A 173 9.13 4.90 5.57
N MET A 174 9.65 5.99 4.98
CA MET A 174 10.15 7.12 5.74
C MET A 174 9.03 7.86 6.49
N ALA A 175 7.83 7.92 5.91
CA ALA A 175 6.65 8.53 6.52
C ALA A 175 5.85 7.57 7.42
N GLN A 176 6.00 6.26 7.21
CA GLN A 176 5.34 5.18 7.96
C GLN A 176 6.39 4.17 8.48
N PRO A 177 7.23 4.60 9.43
CA PRO A 177 8.42 3.86 9.87
C PRO A 177 8.12 2.53 10.59
N LEU A 178 6.92 2.37 11.14
CA LEU A 178 6.48 1.14 11.80
C LEU A 178 5.74 0.19 10.85
N ARG A 179 5.66 0.53 9.56
CA ARG A 179 5.06 -0.31 8.53
C ARG A 179 5.92 -1.56 8.31
N ARG A 180 5.29 -2.72 8.17
CA ARG A 180 5.96 -4.00 7.90
C ARG A 180 6.35 -4.16 6.45
N PHE A 181 5.46 -3.79 5.54
CA PHE A 181 5.68 -3.86 4.10
C PHE A 181 4.76 -2.88 3.37
N VAL A 182 5.14 -2.49 2.15
CA VAL A 182 4.32 -1.66 1.26
C VAL A 182 4.07 -2.40 -0.05
N HIS A 183 2.84 -2.31 -0.53
CA HIS A 183 2.47 -2.79 -1.85
C HIS A 183 2.79 -1.76 -2.91
N GLY A 184 3.17 -2.23 -4.09
CA GLY A 184 3.11 -1.44 -5.28
C GLY A 184 3.07 -2.28 -6.54
N PHE A 185 3.01 -1.61 -7.68
CA PHE A 185 2.99 -2.29 -8.97
C PHE A 185 3.59 -1.42 -10.05
N ILE A 186 3.99 -2.08 -11.13
CA ILE A 186 4.36 -1.43 -12.38
C ILE A 186 3.38 -1.97 -13.42
N LEU A 187 2.68 -1.08 -14.09
CA LEU A 187 1.82 -1.43 -15.22
C LEU A 187 2.41 -0.80 -16.48
N PHE A 188 2.85 -1.64 -17.41
CA PHE A 188 3.46 -1.21 -18.65
C PHE A 188 2.80 -1.88 -19.84
N GLU A 189 2.21 -1.08 -20.74
CA GLU A 189 1.37 -1.57 -21.83
C GLU A 189 0.24 -2.51 -21.36
N LYS A 190 0.47 -3.83 -21.46
CA LYS A 190 -0.45 -4.90 -21.05
C LYS A 190 0.19 -5.87 -20.04
N ASP A 191 1.31 -5.49 -19.47
CA ASP A 191 2.05 -6.27 -18.50
C ASP A 191 1.95 -5.62 -17.12
N LEU A 192 1.52 -6.40 -16.14
CA LEU A 192 1.40 -6.00 -14.75
C LEU A 192 2.41 -6.79 -13.91
N GLN A 193 3.30 -6.06 -13.23
CA GLN A 193 4.21 -6.65 -12.24
C GLN A 193 3.88 -6.10 -10.85
N LEU A 194 3.47 -6.99 -9.95
CA LEU A 194 3.15 -6.64 -8.56
C LEU A 194 4.41 -6.76 -7.72
N TRP A 195 4.62 -5.78 -6.85
CA TRP A 195 5.78 -5.66 -5.99
C TRP A 195 5.34 -5.50 -4.54
N LEU A 196 6.06 -6.17 -3.65
CA LEU A 196 6.06 -5.87 -2.24
C LEU A 196 7.46 -5.41 -1.85
N ARG A 197 7.54 -4.48 -0.93
CA ARG A 197 8.80 -4.17 -0.26
C ARG A 197 8.59 -4.29 1.23
N ASP A 198 9.40 -5.12 1.87
CA ASP A 198 9.60 -5.10 3.31
C ASP A 198 11.00 -4.57 3.66
N LEU A 199 11.45 -4.79 4.89
CA LEU A 199 12.76 -4.32 5.34
C LEU A 199 13.93 -5.17 4.86
N SER A 200 13.68 -6.38 4.34
CA SER A 200 14.68 -7.23 3.71
C SER A 200 14.94 -6.86 2.25
N GLY A 201 13.98 -6.19 1.61
CA GLY A 201 14.09 -5.74 0.23
C GLY A 201 12.78 -5.88 -0.53
N PRO A 202 12.81 -5.53 -1.82
CA PRO A 202 11.66 -5.67 -2.70
C PRO A 202 11.61 -7.05 -3.36
N TYR A 203 10.41 -7.56 -3.53
CA TYR A 203 10.15 -8.81 -4.24
C TYR A 203 8.85 -8.75 -5.03
N SER A 204 8.80 -9.50 -6.14
CA SER A 204 7.71 -9.43 -7.10
C SER A 204 7.07 -10.79 -7.37
N CYS A 205 5.83 -10.76 -7.87
CA CYS A 205 5.27 -11.90 -8.58
C CYS A 205 5.87 -12.02 -10.00
N SER A 206 5.49 -13.08 -10.70
CA SER A 206 5.68 -13.19 -12.15
C SER A 206 4.88 -12.13 -12.89
N CYS A 207 5.36 -11.69 -14.05
CA CYS A 207 4.62 -10.75 -14.89
C CYS A 207 3.25 -11.33 -15.27
N ILE A 208 2.22 -10.49 -15.21
CA ILE A 208 0.85 -10.84 -15.53
C ILE A 208 0.45 -10.13 -16.82
N ASP A 209 0.17 -10.90 -17.87
CA ASP A 209 -0.43 -10.37 -19.10
C ASP A 209 -1.91 -10.03 -18.85
N ILE A 210 -2.23 -8.73 -18.79
CA ILE A 210 -3.59 -8.20 -18.65
C ILE A 210 -4.32 -8.12 -19.99
N GLY A 211 -3.61 -8.29 -21.11
CA GLY A 211 -4.19 -8.45 -22.44
C GLY A 211 -4.94 -9.77 -22.59
N GLU A 212 -4.46 -10.82 -21.95
CA GLU A 212 -5.16 -12.11 -21.87
C GLU A 212 -6.31 -12.11 -20.86
N SER A 213 -6.15 -11.40 -19.72
CA SER A 213 -7.19 -11.31 -18.71
C SER A 213 -7.16 -9.97 -17.98
N LEU A 214 -8.02 -9.06 -18.43
CA LEU A 214 -8.24 -7.77 -17.78
C LEU A 214 -8.88 -7.95 -16.39
N GLU A 215 -9.59 -9.06 -16.18
CA GLU A 215 -10.15 -9.45 -14.89
C GLU A 215 -9.06 -9.57 -13.81
N LYS A 216 -7.84 -9.98 -14.16
CA LYS A 216 -6.72 -10.01 -13.19
C LYS A 216 -6.33 -8.61 -12.71
N LEU A 217 -6.34 -7.61 -13.58
CA LEU A 217 -6.08 -6.23 -13.17
C LEU A 217 -7.19 -5.73 -12.24
N VAL A 218 -8.45 -6.02 -12.57
CA VAL A 218 -9.59 -5.66 -11.72
C VAL A 218 -9.53 -6.38 -10.38
N HIS A 219 -9.19 -7.67 -10.37
CA HIS A 219 -8.97 -8.46 -9.16
C HIS A 219 -7.93 -7.79 -8.25
N VAL A 220 -6.80 -7.36 -8.80
CA VAL A 220 -5.75 -6.65 -8.05
C VAL A 220 -6.27 -5.34 -7.46
N LEU A 221 -6.92 -4.49 -8.27
CA LEU A 221 -7.45 -3.21 -7.82
C LEU A 221 -8.51 -3.38 -6.72
N VAL A 222 -9.45 -4.31 -6.92
CA VAL A 222 -10.48 -4.67 -5.94
C VAL A 222 -9.84 -5.19 -4.65
N THR A 223 -8.84 -6.06 -4.77
CA THR A 223 -8.12 -6.62 -3.64
C THR A 223 -7.49 -5.51 -2.80
N TYR A 224 -6.72 -4.59 -3.40
CA TYR A 224 -6.13 -3.46 -2.67
C TYR A 224 -7.18 -2.60 -1.95
N MET A 225 -8.34 -2.40 -2.58
CA MET A 225 -9.41 -1.59 -1.99
C MET A 225 -10.11 -2.29 -0.83
N LEU A 226 -10.09 -3.64 -0.79
CA LEU A 226 -10.70 -4.46 0.26
C LEU A 226 -9.72 -4.85 1.37
N MET A 227 -8.41 -4.80 1.12
CA MET A 227 -7.39 -5.18 2.10
C MET A 227 -7.53 -4.36 3.38
N ASN A 228 -7.39 -5.02 4.53
CA ASN A 228 -7.36 -4.34 5.82
C ASN A 228 -5.97 -3.77 6.11
N ASP A 229 -5.84 -3.02 7.21
CA ASP A 229 -4.57 -2.43 7.62
C ASP A 229 -3.43 -3.46 7.73
N GLU A 230 -3.74 -4.66 8.22
CA GLU A 230 -2.77 -5.74 8.40
C GLU A 230 -2.24 -6.27 7.06
N GLU A 231 -3.13 -6.54 6.10
CA GLU A 231 -2.84 -7.01 4.74
C GLU A 231 -2.16 -5.93 3.90
N LEU A 232 -2.38 -4.65 4.22
CA LEU A 232 -1.64 -3.52 3.65
C LEU A 232 -0.27 -3.32 4.32
N GLY A 233 0.03 -4.04 5.40
CA GLY A 233 1.32 -4.00 6.07
C GLY A 233 1.45 -2.91 7.14
N LEU A 234 0.35 -2.26 7.53
CA LEU A 234 0.31 -1.33 8.65
C LEU A 234 0.38 -2.09 9.99
N ASP A 235 0.98 -1.46 11.00
CA ASP A 235 0.94 -1.96 12.38
C ASP A 235 -0.34 -1.43 13.06
N THR A 236 -1.27 -2.34 13.36
CA THR A 236 -2.57 -2.02 13.97
C THR A 236 -2.46 -1.48 15.41
N LYS A 237 -1.28 -1.56 16.03
CA LYS A 237 -1.00 -0.98 17.35
C LYS A 237 -0.63 0.51 17.26
N VAL A 238 -0.40 1.02 16.05
CA VAL A 238 -0.04 2.42 15.79
C VAL A 238 -1.28 3.16 15.32
N LYS A 239 -1.58 4.27 15.99
CA LYS A 239 -2.67 5.17 15.62
C LYS A 239 -2.13 6.57 15.42
N TYR A 240 -2.71 7.29 14.47
CA TYR A 240 -2.38 8.69 14.23
C TYR A 240 -3.57 9.57 14.66
N GLU A 241 -3.30 10.54 15.53
CA GLU A 241 -4.26 11.57 15.95
C GLU A 241 -3.65 12.95 15.63
N GLY A 242 -4.03 13.51 14.49
CA GLY A 242 -3.39 14.71 13.93
C GLY A 242 -1.93 14.43 13.57
N GLU A 243 -0.99 15.15 14.19
CA GLU A 243 0.45 14.90 14.06
C GLU A 243 1.01 13.87 15.06
N ASN A 244 0.21 13.47 16.06
CA ASN A 244 0.69 12.56 17.09
C ASN A 244 0.66 11.11 16.61
N MET A 245 1.75 10.39 16.84
CA MET A 245 1.79 8.93 16.71
C MET A 245 1.56 8.30 18.08
N ILE A 246 0.47 7.56 18.22
CA ILE A 246 0.06 6.92 19.47
C ILE A 246 0.29 5.43 19.35
N VAL A 247 0.95 4.86 20.35
CA VAL A 247 1.21 3.42 20.43
C VAL A 247 0.84 2.87 21.79
N HIS A 248 0.34 1.64 21.79
CA HIS A 248 0.06 0.89 23.01
C HIS A 248 1.05 -0.27 23.10
N LEU A 249 1.95 -0.22 24.08
CA LEU A 249 3.04 -1.18 24.23
C LEU A 249 2.98 -1.85 25.61
N GLN A 250 3.27 -3.15 25.64
CA GLN A 250 3.49 -3.85 26.90
C GLN A 250 4.86 -3.44 27.46
N VAL A 251 4.86 -2.88 28.67
CA VAL A 251 6.11 -2.53 29.35
C VAL A 251 6.59 -3.75 30.15
N PRO A 252 7.88 -4.12 30.09
CA PRO A 252 8.42 -5.20 30.92
C PRO A 252 8.06 -5.00 32.40
N GLY A 253 7.57 -6.07 33.04
CA GLY A 253 7.12 -6.04 34.44
C GLY A 253 5.71 -5.49 34.68
N SER A 254 5.04 -4.93 33.67
CA SER A 254 3.63 -4.54 33.75
C SER A 254 2.72 -5.65 33.19
N LYS A 255 1.53 -5.83 33.78
CA LYS A 255 0.45 -6.64 33.19
C LYS A 255 -0.39 -5.85 32.19
N GLU A 256 -0.37 -4.53 32.24
CA GLU A 256 -1.15 -3.65 31.36
C GLU A 256 -0.28 -3.00 30.28
N THR A 257 -0.90 -2.80 29.10
CA THR A 257 -0.31 -2.00 28.03
C THR A 257 -0.32 -0.53 28.39
N ARG A 258 0.80 0.16 28.18
CA ARG A 258 0.91 1.60 28.39
C ARG A 258 0.75 2.35 27.07
N LYS A 259 0.02 3.47 27.12
CA LYS A 259 -0.10 4.43 26.00
C LYS A 259 1.14 5.33 25.98
N PHE A 260 1.75 5.48 24.80
CA PHE A 260 2.81 6.44 24.52
C PHE A 260 2.35 7.40 23.43
N ILE A 261 2.71 8.68 23.57
CA ILE A 261 2.44 9.71 22.57
C ILE A 261 3.79 10.17 22.05
N LEU A 262 4.12 9.70 20.85
CA LEU A 262 5.44 9.85 20.28
C LEU A 262 5.54 11.16 19.51
N ASP A 263 6.67 11.84 19.68
CA ASP A 263 7.04 12.96 18.82
C ASP A 263 7.10 12.47 17.36
N PRO A 264 6.44 13.13 16.39
CA PRO A 264 6.53 12.75 14.98
C PRO A 264 7.97 12.80 14.44
N VAL A 265 8.86 13.58 15.07
CA VAL A 265 10.26 13.65 14.70
C VAL A 265 11.04 12.52 15.38
N GLN A 266 11.56 11.60 14.56
CA GLN A 266 12.45 10.53 15.02
C GLN A 266 13.75 11.11 15.58
N ILE A 267 14.25 10.52 16.66
CA ILE A 267 15.58 10.85 17.22
C ILE A 267 16.69 10.49 16.22
N SER A 268 16.49 9.40 15.49
CA SER A 268 17.38 8.97 14.42
C SER A 268 16.54 8.42 13.28
N GLN A 269 16.65 9.03 12.11
CA GLN A 269 15.97 8.57 10.90
C GLN A 269 16.97 7.84 9.99
N GLN A 270 16.82 6.52 9.86
CA GLN A 270 17.62 5.75 8.92
C GLN A 270 17.12 6.00 7.49
N LYS A 271 18.04 6.43 6.61
CA LYS A 271 17.71 6.82 5.22
C LYS A 271 18.03 5.74 4.18
N ALA A 272 18.72 4.67 4.59
CA ALA A 272 19.03 3.53 3.73
C ALA A 272 17.76 2.76 3.37
N TYR A 273 17.72 2.23 2.14
CA TYR A 273 16.62 1.40 1.67
C TYR A 273 16.64 0.04 2.37
N LEU A 274 17.81 -0.58 2.48
CA LEU A 274 17.98 -1.81 3.25
C LEU A 274 18.54 -1.48 4.63
N CYS A 275 17.81 -1.80 5.69
CA CYS A 275 18.30 -1.57 7.06
C CYS A 275 17.58 -2.44 8.09
N ARG A 276 18.14 -2.50 9.31
CA ARG A 276 17.50 -3.16 10.47
C ARG A 276 16.22 -2.46 10.96
N GLY A 277 15.80 -1.37 10.32
CA GLY A 277 14.53 -0.68 10.57
C GLY A 277 14.37 -0.10 11.97
N THR A 278 15.45 0.11 12.72
CA THR A 278 15.35 0.66 14.08
C THR A 278 14.89 2.11 14.02
N SER A 279 13.80 2.41 14.74
CA SER A 279 13.26 3.76 14.86
C SER A 279 13.11 4.12 16.34
N CYS A 280 13.62 5.29 16.72
CA CYS A 280 13.58 5.79 18.09
C CYS A 280 12.78 7.08 18.16
N TYR A 281 11.87 7.14 19.12
CA TYR A 281 10.99 8.27 19.34
C TYR A 281 11.11 8.75 20.77
N LYS A 282 11.06 10.07 20.94
CA LYS A 282 10.85 10.63 22.26
C LYS A 282 9.36 10.57 22.57
N ASP A 283 9.00 10.12 23.77
CA ASP A 283 7.64 10.32 24.26
C ASP A 283 7.44 11.79 24.64
N ARG A 284 6.32 12.40 24.24
CA ARG A 284 6.03 13.81 24.51
C ARG A 284 5.75 14.09 25.98
N ASN A 285 5.24 13.11 26.72
CA ASN A 285 4.77 13.26 28.10
C ASN A 285 5.73 12.66 29.13
N LEU A 286 6.67 11.82 28.70
CA LEU A 286 7.58 11.07 29.54
C LEU A 286 9.03 11.37 29.17
N SER A 287 9.91 11.29 30.17
CA SER A 287 11.36 11.37 29.97
C SER A 287 11.93 10.04 29.45
N CYS A 288 11.28 9.38 28.49
CA CYS A 288 11.75 8.12 27.92
C CYS A 288 11.83 8.14 26.40
N VAL A 289 12.58 7.18 25.87
CA VAL A 289 12.68 6.89 24.45
C VAL A 289 11.96 5.57 24.19
N VAL A 290 11.06 5.58 23.22
CA VAL A 290 10.43 4.37 22.70
C VAL A 290 11.20 3.94 21.46
N LYS A 291 11.81 2.76 21.54
CA LYS A 291 12.61 2.15 20.48
C LYS A 291 11.84 1.00 19.85
N PHE A 292 11.65 1.08 18.55
CA PHE A 292 11.19 -0.02 17.72
C PHE A 292 12.39 -0.62 17.03
N SER A 293 12.55 -1.93 17.15
CA SER A 293 13.66 -2.66 16.53
C SER A 293 13.15 -3.94 15.92
N TRP A 294 13.69 -4.27 14.76
CA TRP A 294 13.37 -5.52 14.08
C TRP A 294 14.36 -6.56 14.53
N ARG A 295 13.82 -7.69 14.98
CA ARG A 295 14.63 -8.81 15.42
C ARG A 295 15.07 -9.61 14.19
N ILE A 296 16.32 -10.03 14.20
CA ILE A 296 16.73 -11.14 13.34
C ILE A 296 15.94 -12.36 13.79
N CYS A 297 15.41 -13.15 12.85
CA CYS A 297 14.76 -14.42 13.17
C CYS A 297 15.69 -15.24 14.08
N ASP A 298 15.13 -15.79 15.16
CA ASP A 298 15.84 -16.61 16.15
C ASP A 298 16.91 -15.88 17.00
N GLY A 299 17.00 -14.55 16.92
CA GLY A 299 17.86 -13.75 17.79
C GLY A 299 17.21 -13.45 19.15
N LEU A 300 18.03 -13.45 20.22
CA LEU A 300 17.64 -12.93 21.53
C LEU A 300 17.19 -11.47 21.39
N SER A 301 16.17 -11.08 22.15
CA SER A 301 15.74 -9.69 22.17
C SER A 301 16.80 -8.80 22.82
N GLU A 302 16.95 -7.55 22.37
CA GLU A 302 17.87 -6.62 23.04
C GLU A 302 17.50 -6.39 24.51
N ILE A 303 16.22 -6.60 24.87
CA ILE A 303 15.74 -6.58 26.26
C ILE A 303 16.31 -7.75 27.07
N GLU A 304 16.56 -8.90 26.45
CA GLU A 304 17.18 -10.06 27.13
C GLU A 304 18.68 -9.85 27.37
N LEU A 305 19.27 -8.79 26.80
CA LEU A 305 20.68 -8.41 26.99
C LEU A 305 20.86 -7.26 27.99
N LEU A 306 19.77 -6.69 28.51
CA LEU A 306 19.75 -5.57 29.47
C LEU A 306 19.34 -6.05 30.86
#